data_AF-A0A250F720-F1
#
_entry.id   AF-A0A250F720-F1
#
_cell.length_a   1.000
_cell.length_b   1.000
_cell.length_c   1.000
_cell.angle_alpha   90.00
_cell.angle_beta   90.00
_cell.angle_gamma   90.00
#
_symmetry.space_group_name_H-M   'P 1'
#
loop_
_entity.id
_entity.type
_entity.pdbx_description
1 polymer ?
#
loop_
_entity_poly.entity_id
_entity_poly.type
_entity_poly.pdbx_seq_one_letter_code
_entity_poly.pdbx_strand_id
1 'polypeptide(L)'
;MKRFLTTILWFCTAYFGFAQTAIGVKVTDPLSAVSLAAPLYTATNVDLKNYNAFVSLGGFVRIPLKEHWVLQSELLFKHEAVRFRIENSSKDSYYRFEYLDVPFLVQYEGKKAIRGFGFVGFSPKILITSSFYDDSKSVTYGGSSQFNTVMMMGHIGGGVLFERPKWIYTVDARFSTSITNLASGSRKEYINFDKARTFVFGISLGAGYKFSKKKNNTPPTEEIVAPTEEVVTPTEEVVTPTEEVNKEPITE
;
A
#
# COMPACT_ATOMS: atom_id res chain seq x y z
N MET A 1 -0.40 -17.77 -17.79
CA MET A 1 -0.26 -16.33 -17.45
C MET A 1 -1.59 -15.55 -17.55
N LYS A 2 -2.35 -15.60 -18.66
CA LYS A 2 -3.63 -14.88 -18.79
C LYS A 2 -4.65 -15.20 -17.68
N ARG A 3 -4.86 -16.48 -17.34
CA ARG A 3 -5.80 -16.90 -16.27
C ARG A 3 -5.38 -16.44 -14.88
N PHE A 4 -4.09 -16.29 -14.63
CA PHE A 4 -3.54 -15.80 -13.36
C PHE A 4 -3.75 -14.29 -13.23
N LEU A 5 -3.47 -13.53 -14.30
CA LEU A 5 -3.74 -12.09 -14.36
C LEU A 5 -5.24 -11.77 -14.23
N THR A 6 -6.12 -12.54 -14.87
CA THR A 6 -7.57 -12.32 -14.75
C THR A 6 -8.08 -12.61 -13.35
N THR A 7 -7.49 -13.59 -12.65
CA THR A 7 -7.86 -13.92 -11.27
C THR A 7 -7.38 -12.84 -10.30
N ILE A 8 -6.15 -12.30 -10.50
CA ILE A 8 -5.65 -11.14 -9.75
C ILE A 8 -6.51 -9.92 -10.02
N LEU A 9 -6.88 -9.67 -11.28
CA LEU A 9 -7.71 -8.53 -11.65
C LEU A 9 -9.12 -8.63 -11.03
N TRP A 10 -9.71 -9.83 -10.99
CA TRP A 10 -10.96 -10.09 -10.28
C TRP A 10 -10.84 -9.96 -8.75
N PHE A 11 -9.72 -10.41 -8.16
CA PHE A 11 -9.43 -10.16 -6.75
C PHE A 11 -9.27 -8.66 -6.49
N CYS A 12 -8.59 -7.90 -7.35
CA CYS A 12 -8.48 -6.46 -7.22
C CYS A 12 -9.88 -5.79 -7.32
N THR A 13 -10.66 -6.08 -8.35
CA THR A 13 -11.97 -5.43 -8.57
C THR A 13 -13.01 -5.83 -7.52
N ALA A 14 -13.03 -7.07 -7.06
CA ALA A 14 -13.92 -7.51 -5.99
C ALA A 14 -13.56 -6.87 -4.65
N TYR A 15 -12.27 -6.71 -4.32
CA TYR A 15 -11.85 -6.14 -3.03
C TYR A 15 -11.99 -4.62 -2.96
N PHE A 16 -11.84 -3.89 -4.09
CA PHE A 16 -12.14 -2.46 -4.13
C PHE A 16 -13.63 -2.13 -3.83
N GLY A 17 -14.53 -3.12 -3.89
CA GLY A 17 -15.97 -2.95 -3.67
C GLY A 17 -16.43 -2.91 -2.19
N PHE A 18 -15.62 -3.40 -1.24
CA PHE A 18 -16.09 -3.67 0.13
C PHE A 18 -15.46 -2.81 1.24
N ALA A 19 -14.37 -2.08 0.97
CA ALA A 19 -13.61 -1.38 2.01
C ALA A 19 -13.39 0.11 1.74
N GLN A 20 -13.50 0.95 2.79
CA GLN A 20 -13.16 2.38 2.72
C GLN A 20 -11.66 2.53 2.45
N THR A 21 -11.29 2.74 1.19
CA THR A 21 -9.90 2.89 0.76
C THR A 21 -9.42 4.30 1.08
N ALA A 22 -8.19 4.42 1.59
CA ALA A 22 -7.53 5.70 1.74
C ALA A 22 -6.28 5.78 0.86
N ILE A 23 -6.07 6.93 0.24
CA ILE A 23 -4.85 7.21 -0.54
C ILE A 23 -4.19 8.42 0.10
N GLY A 24 -2.88 8.36 0.29
CA GLY A 24 -2.15 9.40 0.99
C GLY A 24 -0.72 9.54 0.55
N VAL A 25 -0.07 10.54 1.13
CA VAL A 25 1.35 10.81 1.00
C VAL A 25 2.07 10.42 2.28
N LYS A 26 3.32 10.01 2.14
CA LYS A 26 4.18 9.58 3.24
C LYS A 26 5.58 10.13 3.06
N VAL A 27 6.10 10.70 4.14
CA VAL A 27 7.50 11.12 4.27
C VAL A 27 8.12 10.25 5.35
N THR A 28 9.30 9.71 5.09
CA THR A 28 10.05 8.92 6.07
C THR A 28 11.41 9.53 6.25
N ASP A 29 11.73 9.88 7.49
CA ASP A 29 13.05 10.28 7.91
C ASP A 29 13.78 9.09 8.53
N PRO A 30 14.86 8.59 7.91
CA PRO A 30 15.68 7.55 8.50
C PRO A 30 16.50 8.11 9.67
N LEU A 31 15.98 7.97 10.90
CA LEU A 31 16.70 8.39 12.11
C LEU A 31 18.06 7.70 12.27
N SER A 32 18.17 6.45 11.80
CA SER A 32 19.44 5.77 11.70
C SER A 32 19.41 4.72 10.60
N ALA A 33 20.39 4.78 9.72
CA ALA A 33 20.64 3.73 8.75
C ALA A 33 21.87 2.97 9.24
N VAL A 34 21.71 2.17 10.31
CA VAL A 34 22.82 1.37 10.85
C VAL A 34 23.15 0.26 9.87
N SER A 35 24.23 0.45 9.14
CA SER A 35 24.97 -0.58 8.39
C SER A 35 26.12 -0.97 9.33
N LEU A 36 26.44 -2.21 9.72
CA LEU A 36 26.22 -3.53 9.15
C LEU A 36 26.34 -4.61 10.25
N ALA A 37 25.60 -5.71 10.13
CA ALA A 37 25.81 -6.92 10.94
C ALA A 37 26.93 -7.85 10.41
N ALA A 38 27.59 -7.51 9.30
CA ALA A 38 28.73 -8.24 8.76
C ALA A 38 29.80 -7.24 8.29
N PRO A 39 31.10 -7.50 8.53
CA PRO A 39 32.16 -6.62 8.07
C PRO A 39 32.07 -6.50 6.55
N LEU A 40 31.91 -5.27 6.04
CA LEU A 40 32.26 -5.00 4.65
C LEU A 40 33.75 -5.30 4.55
N TYR A 41 34.12 -6.23 3.68
CA TYR A 41 35.52 -6.43 3.35
C TYR A 41 35.92 -5.25 2.46
N THR A 42 36.55 -4.25 3.08
CA THR A 42 37.22 -3.16 2.40
C THR A 42 38.53 -3.68 1.80
N ALA A 43 38.92 -3.13 0.65
CA ALA A 43 40.29 -3.28 0.20
C ALA A 43 41.23 -2.71 1.28
N THR A 44 42.47 -3.22 1.37
CA THR A 44 43.53 -2.56 2.14
C THR A 44 43.50 -1.07 1.77
N ASN A 45 43.35 -0.18 2.76
CA ASN A 45 43.39 1.29 2.63
C ASN A 45 42.03 2.03 2.58
N VAL A 46 40.95 1.49 3.16
CA VAL A 46 39.65 2.21 3.24
C VAL A 46 38.99 2.07 4.62
N ASP A 47 38.62 3.21 5.21
CA ASP A 47 37.86 3.32 6.46
C ASP A 47 36.38 3.60 6.17
N LEU A 48 35.51 2.69 6.62
CA LEU A 48 34.06 2.82 6.42
C LEU A 48 33.48 3.73 7.49
N LYS A 49 32.96 4.88 7.09
CA LYS A 49 32.45 5.86 8.04
C LYS A 49 31.02 5.62 8.44
N ASN A 50 30.08 5.72 7.49
CA ASN A 50 28.64 5.62 7.79
C ASN A 50 27.84 5.28 6.53
N TYR A 51 26.79 4.50 6.72
CA TYR A 51 25.71 4.38 5.74
C TYR A 51 24.62 5.40 6.09
N ASN A 52 24.26 6.22 5.13
CA ASN A 52 23.27 7.27 5.30
C ASN A 52 22.11 6.97 4.36
N ALA A 53 20.97 6.56 4.91
CA ALA A 53 19.72 6.72 4.19
C ALA A 53 19.29 8.18 4.34
N PHE A 54 18.70 8.76 3.30
CA PHE A 54 18.12 10.09 3.33
C PHE A 54 16.59 9.99 3.38
N VAL A 55 15.94 11.13 3.59
CA VAL A 55 14.47 11.26 3.57
C VAL A 55 13.91 10.58 2.32
N SER A 56 12.89 9.74 2.52
CA SER A 56 12.13 9.14 1.43
C SER A 56 10.72 9.72 1.38
N LEU A 57 10.23 9.91 0.17
CA LEU A 57 8.93 10.52 -0.12
C LEU A 57 8.14 9.56 -1.01
N GLY A 58 6.84 9.47 -0.77
CA GLY A 58 6.00 8.63 -1.60
C GLY A 58 4.53 8.70 -1.27
N GLY A 59 3.80 7.75 -1.85
CA GLY A 59 2.38 7.57 -1.62
C GLY A 59 2.07 6.24 -0.96
N PHE A 60 0.88 6.14 -0.39
CA PHE A 60 0.34 4.87 0.10
C PHE A 60 -1.13 4.70 -0.25
N VAL A 61 -1.53 3.44 -0.39
CA VAL A 61 -2.92 3.01 -0.52
C VAL A 61 -3.21 2.07 0.64
N ARG A 62 -4.24 2.41 1.41
CA ARG A 62 -4.68 1.66 2.58
C ARG A 62 -6.07 1.08 2.35
N ILE A 63 -6.18 -0.24 2.50
CA ILE A 63 -7.39 -1.02 2.23
C ILE A 63 -7.72 -1.82 3.51
N PRO A 64 -8.74 -1.39 4.28
CA PRO A 64 -9.26 -2.20 5.38
C PRO A 64 -9.78 -3.56 4.88
N LEU A 65 -9.39 -4.66 5.51
CA LEU A 65 -9.81 -6.01 5.12
C LEU A 65 -10.90 -6.56 6.05
N LYS A 66 -10.63 -6.52 7.36
CA LYS A 66 -11.52 -6.91 8.46
C LYS A 66 -11.35 -5.89 9.59
N GLU A 67 -12.17 -5.97 10.64
CA GLU A 67 -12.25 -4.94 11.70
C GLU A 67 -10.88 -4.43 12.19
N HIS A 68 -9.91 -5.32 12.37
CA HIS A 68 -8.55 -4.97 12.79
C HIS A 68 -7.48 -5.05 11.72
N TRP A 69 -7.76 -5.72 10.60
CA TRP A 69 -6.75 -6.06 9.60
C TRP A 69 -6.81 -5.12 8.42
N VAL A 70 -5.66 -4.59 8.04
CA VAL A 70 -5.54 -3.61 6.97
C VAL A 70 -4.37 -3.99 6.06
N LEU A 71 -4.59 -3.93 4.75
CA LEU A 71 -3.53 -4.02 3.77
C LEU A 71 -3.10 -2.60 3.40
N GLN A 72 -1.80 -2.33 3.48
CA GLN A 72 -1.24 -1.07 3.02
C GLN A 72 -0.14 -1.34 2.00
N SER A 73 -0.30 -0.81 0.80
CA SER A 73 0.75 -0.76 -0.20
C SER A 73 1.32 0.65 -0.26
N GLU A 74 2.63 0.77 -0.41
CA GLU A 74 3.34 2.05 -0.51
C GLU A 74 4.17 2.10 -1.79
N LEU A 75 4.44 3.31 -2.27
CA LEU A 75 5.37 3.58 -3.36
C LEU A 75 6.28 4.72 -2.92
N LEU A 76 7.53 4.39 -2.59
CA LEU A 76 8.48 5.32 -1.98
C LEU A 76 9.69 5.52 -2.90
N PHE A 77 10.03 6.77 -3.18
CA PHE A 77 11.32 7.12 -3.75
C PHE A 77 12.33 7.31 -2.62
N LYS A 78 13.43 6.57 -2.67
CA LYS A 78 14.47 6.56 -1.64
C LYS A 78 15.80 6.99 -2.22
N HIS A 79 16.47 7.83 -1.45
CA HIS A 79 17.84 8.23 -1.72
C HIS A 79 18.72 7.66 -0.60
N GLU A 80 19.74 6.89 -0.97
CA GLU A 80 20.63 6.21 -0.02
C GLU A 80 22.09 6.44 -0.45
N ALA A 81 23.01 6.56 0.51
CA ALA A 81 24.44 6.66 0.23
C ALA A 81 25.29 5.90 1.25
N VAL A 82 26.39 5.33 0.77
CA VAL A 82 27.45 4.76 1.60
C VAL A 82 28.61 5.73 1.58
N ARG A 83 28.98 6.32 2.72
CA ARG A 83 30.15 7.20 2.84
C ARG A 83 31.33 6.42 3.39
N PHE A 84 32.48 6.63 2.78
CA PHE A 84 33.73 6.00 3.17
C PHE A 84 34.91 6.93 2.92
N ARG A 85 36.03 6.66 3.59
CA ARG A 85 37.26 7.42 3.44
C ARG A 85 38.35 6.52 2.91
N ILE A 86 38.95 6.92 1.79
CA ILE A 86 40.14 6.27 1.25
C ILE A 86 41.35 6.80 2.02
N GLU A 87 42.29 5.91 2.37
CA GLU A 87 43.55 6.29 3.01
C GLU A 87 44.28 7.34 2.16
N ASN A 88 44.83 8.37 2.79
CA ASN A 88 45.42 9.57 2.17
C ASN A 88 44.45 10.56 1.49
N SER A 89 43.14 10.36 1.56
CA SER A 89 42.16 11.39 1.16
C SER A 89 41.78 12.32 2.31
N SER A 90 41.69 13.62 2.02
CA SER A 90 41.20 14.63 2.98
C SER A 90 39.67 14.71 3.03
N LYS A 91 38.95 14.21 2.01
CA LYS A 91 37.48 14.20 1.97
C LYS A 91 36.92 12.80 1.76
N ASP A 92 35.63 12.68 2.07
CA ASP A 92 34.89 11.41 2.00
C ASP A 92 34.43 11.13 0.56
N SER A 93 34.64 9.89 0.13
CA SER A 93 34.07 9.33 -1.10
C SER A 93 32.70 8.71 -0.80
N TYR A 94 31.85 8.59 -1.81
CA TYR A 94 30.51 8.04 -1.59
C TYR A 94 29.98 7.22 -2.77
N TYR A 95 29.28 6.14 -2.42
CA TYR A 95 28.34 5.50 -3.33
C TYR A 95 26.97 6.09 -3.10
N ARG A 96 26.29 6.50 -4.17
CA ARG A 96 24.93 7.03 -4.15
C ARG A 96 24.00 6.07 -4.88
N PHE A 97 22.80 5.91 -4.33
CA PHE A 97 21.77 5.05 -4.86
C PHE A 97 20.42 5.77 -4.84
N GLU A 98 19.66 5.58 -5.91
CA GLU A 98 18.27 6.01 -5.99
C GLU A 98 17.41 4.79 -6.25
N TYR A 99 16.45 4.58 -5.36
CA TYR A 99 15.60 3.40 -5.36
C TYR A 99 14.13 3.79 -5.46
N LEU A 100 13.38 2.94 -6.14
CA LEU A 100 11.93 2.87 -6.04
C LEU A 100 11.58 1.66 -5.17
N ASP A 101 10.97 1.90 -4.02
CA ASP A 101 10.60 0.86 -3.06
C ASP A 101 9.08 0.69 -3.01
N VAL A 102 8.59 -0.55 -3.12
CA VAL A 102 7.15 -0.85 -3.17
C VAL A 102 6.69 -1.74 -2.00
N PRO A 103 6.60 -1.23 -0.75
CA PRO A 103 6.14 -2.02 0.38
C PRO A 103 4.72 -2.58 0.24
N PHE A 104 4.54 -3.83 0.64
CA PHE A 104 3.27 -4.49 0.88
C PHE A 104 3.21 -4.90 2.36
N LEU A 105 2.35 -4.23 3.11
CA LEU A 105 2.28 -4.31 4.57
C LEU A 105 0.91 -4.84 4.99
N VAL A 106 0.92 -5.79 5.92
CA VAL A 106 -0.27 -6.20 6.65
C VAL A 106 -0.19 -5.54 8.02
N GLN A 107 -1.24 -4.79 8.37
CA GLN A 107 -1.35 -4.06 9.62
C GLN A 107 -2.46 -4.63 10.48
N TYR A 108 -2.23 -4.59 11.78
CA TYR A 108 -3.22 -4.84 12.82
C TYR A 108 -3.45 -3.56 13.61
N GLU A 109 -4.66 -3.01 13.59
CA GLU A 109 -5.01 -1.72 14.18
C GLU A 109 -6.02 -1.86 15.33
N GLY A 110 -5.98 -0.93 16.30
CA GLY A 110 -7.00 -0.84 17.36
C GLY A 110 -8.39 -0.36 16.87
N LYS A 111 -9.37 -0.20 17.78
CA LYS A 111 -10.75 0.21 17.42
C LYS A 111 -11.04 1.72 17.54
N LYS A 112 -10.18 2.48 18.23
CA LYS A 112 -10.45 3.89 18.56
C LYS A 112 -10.06 4.83 17.41
N ALA A 113 -10.61 6.05 17.43
CA ALA A 113 -10.26 7.10 16.46
C ALA A 113 -8.78 7.48 16.53
N ILE A 114 -8.20 7.47 17.73
CA ILE A 114 -6.75 7.49 17.94
C ILE A 114 -6.37 6.09 18.40
N ARG A 115 -5.54 5.41 17.62
CA ARG A 115 -5.22 3.99 17.88
C ARG A 115 -3.79 3.67 17.49
N GLY A 116 -3.22 2.74 18.24
CA GLY A 116 -1.99 2.08 17.85
C GLY A 116 -2.23 1.09 16.72
N PHE A 117 -1.19 0.87 15.91
CA PHE A 117 -1.14 -0.21 14.94
C PHE A 117 0.25 -0.82 14.88
N GLY A 118 0.31 -2.10 14.56
CA GLY A 118 1.55 -2.83 14.24
C GLY A 118 1.48 -3.37 12.83
N PHE A 119 2.62 -3.53 12.16
CA PHE A 119 2.66 -4.10 10.82
C PHE A 119 3.90 -4.95 10.57
N VAL A 120 3.73 -5.87 9.63
CA VAL A 120 4.80 -6.65 9.02
C VAL A 120 4.60 -6.67 7.51
N GLY A 121 5.67 -6.83 6.75
CA GLY A 121 5.55 -6.91 5.31
C GLY A 121 6.87 -7.08 4.58
N PHE A 122 6.80 -6.99 3.27
CA PHE A 122 7.96 -7.09 2.39
C PHE A 122 7.86 -6.06 1.26
N SER A 123 8.97 -5.79 0.59
CA SER A 123 8.98 -4.94 -0.60
C SER A 123 10.01 -5.40 -1.61
N PRO A 124 9.72 -5.29 -2.92
CA PRO A 124 10.76 -5.11 -3.91
C PRO A 124 11.27 -3.66 -3.86
N LYS A 125 12.57 -3.52 -3.62
CA LYS A 125 13.33 -2.28 -3.77
C LYS A 125 14.10 -2.34 -5.10
N ILE A 126 13.74 -1.46 -6.02
CA ILE A 126 14.24 -1.42 -7.40
C ILE A 126 15.27 -0.31 -7.52
N LEU A 127 16.48 -0.62 -7.96
CA LEU A 127 17.54 0.35 -8.24
C LEU A 127 17.23 1.08 -9.55
N ILE A 128 17.09 2.41 -9.47
CA ILE A 128 16.87 3.27 -10.64
C ILE A 128 18.21 3.75 -11.18
N THR A 129 19.04 4.31 -10.30
CA THR A 129 20.39 4.74 -10.65
C THR A 129 21.34 4.51 -9.49
N SER A 130 22.58 4.27 -9.82
CA SER A 130 23.68 4.33 -8.87
C SER A 130 24.75 5.27 -9.42
N SER A 131 25.57 5.83 -8.53
CA SER A 131 26.77 6.56 -8.93
C SER A 131 27.84 6.40 -7.87
N PHE A 132 29.07 6.51 -8.31
CA PHE A 132 30.23 6.43 -7.44
C PHE A 132 31.07 7.70 -7.60
N TYR A 133 31.29 8.40 -6.50
CA TYR A 133 32.18 9.56 -6.44
C TYR A 133 33.49 9.16 -5.76
N ASP A 134 34.59 9.26 -6.50
CA ASP A 134 35.95 9.05 -6.02
C ASP A 134 36.60 10.42 -5.78
N ASP A 135 36.76 10.80 -4.52
CA ASP A 135 37.39 12.08 -4.18
C ASP A 135 38.87 12.13 -4.55
N SER A 136 39.58 10.99 -4.49
CA SER A 136 41.01 10.94 -4.81
C SER A 136 41.30 11.30 -6.27
N LYS A 137 40.33 11.07 -7.15
CA LYS A 137 40.40 11.37 -8.58
C LYS A 137 39.55 12.58 -8.98
N SER A 138 38.68 13.07 -8.10
CA SER A 138 37.64 14.08 -8.38
C SER A 138 36.74 13.71 -9.57
N VAL A 139 36.47 12.41 -9.75
CA VAL A 139 35.66 11.88 -10.85
C VAL A 139 34.40 11.20 -10.31
N THR A 140 33.28 11.43 -10.98
CA THR A 140 32.04 10.67 -10.77
C THR A 140 31.89 9.63 -11.87
N TYR A 141 31.78 8.38 -11.47
CA TYR A 141 31.51 7.26 -12.36
C TYR A 141 30.01 6.94 -12.32
N GLY A 142 29.43 6.72 -13.50
CA GLY A 142 28.06 6.21 -13.64
C GLY A 142 27.93 4.81 -13.03
N GLY A 143 26.79 4.55 -12.40
CA GLY A 143 26.48 3.32 -11.68
C GLY A 143 26.66 2.05 -12.49
N SER A 144 27.49 1.17 -11.95
CA SER A 144 27.95 -0.05 -12.60
C SER A 144 26.88 -1.16 -12.59
N SER A 145 26.93 -2.02 -13.61
CA SER A 145 26.19 -3.29 -13.75
C SER A 145 26.41 -4.31 -12.61
N GLN A 146 26.98 -3.89 -11.48
CA GLN A 146 27.48 -4.72 -10.37
C GLN A 146 26.53 -4.70 -9.15
N PHE A 147 25.45 -3.92 -9.19
CA PHE A 147 24.42 -3.90 -8.16
C PHE A 147 23.17 -4.63 -8.65
N ASN A 148 22.50 -5.34 -7.73
CA ASN A 148 21.26 -6.01 -8.08
C ASN A 148 20.18 -4.96 -8.37
N THR A 149 19.57 -5.05 -9.54
CA THR A 149 18.49 -4.14 -9.95
C THR A 149 17.27 -4.26 -9.04
N VAL A 150 17.02 -5.43 -8.46
CA VAL A 150 15.90 -5.67 -7.55
C VAL A 150 16.40 -6.36 -6.30
N MET A 151 16.02 -5.83 -5.14
CA MET A 151 16.29 -6.41 -3.83
C MET A 151 14.97 -6.62 -3.08
N MET A 152 14.89 -7.68 -2.29
CA MET A 152 13.75 -7.91 -1.40
C MET A 152 14.07 -7.39 -0.01
N MET A 153 13.18 -6.57 0.54
CA MET A 153 13.24 -6.09 1.91
C MET A 153 12.16 -6.76 2.76
N GLY A 154 12.46 -6.99 4.03
CA GLY A 154 11.49 -7.28 5.07
C GLY A 154 11.25 -6.04 5.94
N HIS A 155 10.02 -5.85 6.37
CA HIS A 155 9.60 -4.73 7.22
C HIS A 155 8.86 -5.21 8.45
N ILE A 156 9.15 -4.57 9.58
CA ILE A 156 8.37 -4.67 10.81
C ILE A 156 8.33 -3.29 11.46
N GLY A 157 7.21 -2.96 12.07
CA GLY A 157 7.07 -1.67 12.72
C GLY A 157 5.71 -1.48 13.36
N GLY A 158 5.48 -0.25 13.79
CA GLY A 158 4.24 0.15 14.42
C GLY A 158 4.18 1.64 14.62
N GLY A 159 3.00 2.13 14.95
CA GLY A 159 2.73 3.54 15.01
C GLY A 159 1.39 3.88 15.62
N VAL A 160 1.04 5.15 15.52
CA VAL A 160 -0.24 5.70 15.93
C VAL A 160 -0.94 6.28 14.71
N LEU A 161 -2.22 5.96 14.58
CA LEU A 161 -3.12 6.48 13.56
C LEU A 161 -4.19 7.35 14.22
N PHE A 162 -4.40 8.52 13.63
CA PHE A 162 -5.44 9.48 13.98
C PHE A 162 -6.46 9.55 12.85
N GLU A 163 -7.67 9.10 13.12
CA GLU A 163 -8.75 9.05 12.15
C GLU A 163 -9.74 10.20 12.33
N ARG A 164 -10.02 10.89 11.22
CA ARG A 164 -11.07 11.90 11.06
C ARG A 164 -12.06 11.42 9.98
N PRO A 165 -13.25 12.02 9.83
CA PRO A 165 -14.26 11.53 8.89
C PRO A 165 -13.77 11.35 7.45
N LYS A 166 -12.89 12.23 6.95
CA LYS A 166 -12.33 12.17 5.58
C LYS A 166 -10.81 11.99 5.53
N TRP A 167 -10.13 12.07 6.67
CA TRP A 167 -8.67 12.11 6.72
C TRP A 167 -8.13 11.07 7.69
N ILE A 168 -6.96 10.54 7.37
CA ILE A 168 -6.15 9.72 8.27
C ILE A 168 -4.77 10.36 8.36
N TYR A 169 -4.23 10.39 9.57
CA TYR A 169 -2.85 10.81 9.83
C TYR A 169 -2.13 9.70 10.56
N THR A 170 -0.89 9.41 10.16
CA THR A 170 -0.10 8.32 10.73
C THR A 170 1.26 8.82 11.15
N VAL A 171 1.73 8.33 12.29
CA VAL A 171 3.12 8.43 12.72
C VAL A 171 3.59 7.00 13.00
N ASP A 172 4.59 6.51 12.26
CA ASP A 172 5.09 5.15 12.43
C ASP A 172 6.60 5.07 12.49
N ALA A 173 7.10 4.11 13.27
CA ALA A 173 8.48 3.69 13.26
C ALA A 173 8.59 2.36 12.51
N ARG A 174 9.56 2.27 11.60
CA ARG A 174 9.78 1.10 10.75
C ARG A 174 11.22 0.65 10.80
N PHE A 175 11.40 -0.62 11.10
CA PHE A 175 12.63 -1.34 10.84
C PHE A 175 12.53 -2.09 9.50
N SER A 176 13.54 -1.94 8.65
CA SER A 176 13.63 -2.59 7.34
C SER A 176 14.97 -3.28 7.18
N THR A 177 14.96 -4.51 6.68
CA THR A 177 16.18 -5.28 6.43
C THR A 177 16.17 -5.89 5.03
N SER A 178 17.31 -5.92 4.34
CA SER A 178 17.44 -6.61 3.05
C SER A 178 17.52 -8.12 3.27
N ILE A 179 16.60 -8.86 2.65
CA ILE A 179 16.56 -10.33 2.64
C ILE A 179 17.55 -10.87 1.60
N THR A 180 17.68 -10.17 0.46
CA THR A 180 18.62 -10.49 -0.61
C THR A 180 19.89 -9.62 -0.53
N ASN A 181 20.98 -10.09 -1.12
CA ASN A 181 22.25 -9.36 -1.14
C ASN A 181 22.16 -8.09 -2.01
N LEU A 182 22.94 -7.06 -1.64
CA LEU A 182 23.03 -5.78 -2.36
C LEU A 182 23.73 -5.89 -3.72
N ALA A 183 24.51 -6.95 -3.93
CA ALA A 183 25.32 -7.19 -5.13
C ALA A 183 25.31 -8.66 -5.54
N SER A 184 25.57 -8.92 -6.82
CA SER A 184 25.87 -10.24 -7.35
C SER A 184 27.32 -10.22 -7.88
N GLY A 185 28.30 -10.38 -6.98
CA GLY A 185 29.71 -10.49 -7.39
C GLY A 185 30.72 -9.70 -6.54
N SER A 186 31.98 -10.08 -6.71
CA SER A 186 33.11 -9.73 -5.83
C SER A 186 33.92 -8.48 -6.23
N ARG A 187 33.61 -7.82 -7.36
CA ARG A 187 34.38 -6.66 -7.82
C ARG A 187 33.62 -5.36 -7.65
N LYS A 188 34.05 -4.62 -6.64
CA LYS A 188 33.69 -3.23 -6.39
C LYS A 188 34.95 -2.54 -5.88
N GLU A 189 35.31 -1.43 -6.52
CA GLU A 189 36.66 -0.86 -6.55
C GLU A 189 37.29 -0.62 -5.16
N TYR A 190 36.45 -0.39 -4.13
CA TYR A 190 36.90 -0.10 -2.77
C TYR A 190 36.18 -0.90 -1.67
N ILE A 191 34.91 -1.28 -1.89
CA ILE A 191 34.04 -1.91 -0.88
C ILE A 191 33.34 -3.13 -1.47
N ASN A 192 33.58 -4.31 -0.91
CA ASN A 192 32.86 -5.50 -1.34
C ASN A 192 31.43 -5.56 -0.74
N PHE A 193 30.41 -5.45 -1.61
CA PHE A 193 28.99 -5.53 -1.22
C PHE A 193 28.35 -6.92 -1.44
N ASP A 194 29.11 -7.96 -1.81
CA ASP A 194 28.60 -9.30 -2.16
C ASP A 194 27.77 -9.95 -1.04
N LYS A 195 28.12 -9.68 0.23
CA LYS A 195 27.38 -10.14 1.41
C LYS A 195 26.76 -9.00 2.22
N ALA A 196 26.76 -7.78 1.67
CA ALA A 196 26.23 -6.63 2.38
C ALA A 196 24.72 -6.75 2.53
N ARG A 197 24.26 -6.57 3.76
CA ARG A 197 22.85 -6.41 4.09
C ARG A 197 22.60 -5.03 4.63
N THR A 198 21.48 -4.44 4.23
CA THR A 198 21.04 -3.13 4.65
C THR A 198 20.06 -3.26 5.80
N PHE A 199 20.26 -2.49 6.88
CA PHE A 199 19.29 -2.32 7.95
C PHE A 199 18.97 -0.82 8.09
N VAL A 200 17.69 -0.49 8.10
CA VAL A 200 17.22 0.91 8.19
C VAL A 200 16.15 1.00 9.24
N PHE A 201 16.33 1.94 10.17
CA PHE A 201 15.28 2.38 11.07
C PHE A 201 14.84 3.79 10.67
N GLY A 202 13.54 3.95 10.40
CA GLY A 202 12.97 5.23 10.03
C GLY A 202 11.71 5.57 10.79
N ILE A 203 11.49 6.86 10.99
CA ILE A 203 10.21 7.40 11.45
C ILE A 203 9.52 8.04 10.26
N SER A 204 8.23 7.77 10.12
CA SER A 204 7.43 8.27 9.02
C SER A 204 6.23 9.06 9.51
N LEU A 205 5.88 10.07 8.73
CA LEU A 205 4.65 10.84 8.84
C LEU A 205 3.83 10.59 7.57
N GLY A 206 2.54 10.30 7.74
CA GLY A 206 1.62 10.08 6.64
C GLY A 206 0.33 10.86 6.81
N ALA A 207 -0.23 11.30 5.69
CA ALA A 207 -1.56 11.92 5.62
C ALA A 207 -2.30 11.35 4.42
N GLY A 208 -3.52 10.86 4.62
CA GLY A 208 -4.33 10.24 3.58
C GLY A 208 -5.78 10.68 3.60
N TYR A 209 -6.39 10.68 2.42
CA TYR A 209 -7.80 10.97 2.24
C TYR A 209 -8.59 9.68 2.08
N LYS A 210 -9.72 9.58 2.80
CA LYS A 210 -10.62 8.43 2.77
C LYS A 210 -11.64 8.60 1.65
N PHE A 211 -11.61 7.70 0.69
CA PHE A 211 -12.62 7.62 -0.35
C PHE A 211 -13.81 6.84 0.20
N SER A 212 -14.89 7.57 0.43
CA SER A 212 -16.17 6.95 0.80
C SER A 212 -16.83 6.34 -0.43
N LYS A 213 -17.50 5.22 -0.25
CA LYS A 213 -18.30 4.55 -1.28
C LYS A 213 -19.27 5.57 -1.89
N LYS A 214 -19.32 5.72 -3.22
CA LYS A 214 -20.56 6.16 -3.84
C LYS A 214 -21.56 5.04 -3.59
N LYS A 215 -22.58 5.28 -2.76
CA LYS A 215 -23.79 4.44 -2.83
C LYS A 215 -24.21 4.51 -4.30
N ASN A 216 -24.20 3.38 -5.01
CA ASN A 216 -25.04 3.26 -6.18
C ASN A 216 -26.47 3.39 -5.64
N ASN A 217 -26.99 4.61 -5.62
CA ASN A 217 -28.43 4.85 -5.51
C ASN A 217 -29.01 4.50 -6.88
N THR A 218 -28.92 3.25 -7.29
CA THR A 218 -29.95 2.72 -8.18
C THR A 218 -31.11 2.46 -7.23
N PRO A 219 -32.26 3.15 -7.36
CA PRO A 219 -33.44 2.71 -6.66
C PRO A 219 -33.65 1.23 -6.99
N PRO A 220 -34.17 0.40 -6.07
CA PRO A 220 -34.73 -0.86 -6.54
C PRO A 220 -35.72 -0.46 -7.63
N THR A 221 -35.51 -0.96 -8.85
CA THR A 221 -36.62 -1.06 -9.78
C THR A 221 -37.63 -1.90 -9.04
N GLU A 222 -38.61 -1.24 -8.41
CA GLU A 222 -39.87 -1.88 -8.11
C GLU A 222 -40.32 -2.44 -9.45
N GLU A 223 -40.26 -3.76 -9.59
CA GLU A 223 -41.15 -4.42 -10.53
C GLU A 223 -42.55 -3.97 -10.11
N ILE A 224 -43.07 -2.99 -10.83
CA ILE A 224 -44.50 -2.73 -10.87
C ILE A 224 -45.09 -4.00 -11.43
N VAL A 225 -45.46 -4.92 -10.54
CA VAL A 225 -46.41 -5.98 -10.87
C VAL A 225 -47.70 -5.22 -11.21
N ALA A 226 -47.90 -5.00 -12.51
CA ALA A 226 -49.18 -4.57 -13.01
C ALA A 226 -50.24 -5.55 -12.48
N PRO A 227 -51.37 -5.07 -11.94
CA PRO A 227 -52.49 -5.97 -11.71
C PRO A 227 -52.85 -6.53 -13.07
N THR A 228 -52.74 -7.85 -13.22
CA THR A 228 -53.34 -8.53 -14.35
C THR A 228 -54.84 -8.39 -14.16
N GLU A 229 -55.47 -7.49 -14.92
CA GLU A 229 -56.93 -7.48 -15.05
C GLU A 229 -57.33 -8.83 -15.64
N GLU A 230 -57.82 -9.74 -14.80
CA GLU A 230 -58.67 -10.82 -15.29
C GLU A 230 -59.96 -10.19 -15.81
N VAL A 231 -59.99 -9.99 -17.13
CA VAL A 231 -61.21 -9.70 -17.88
C VAL A 231 -62.11 -10.93 -17.78
N VAL A 232 -63.02 -10.94 -16.80
CA VAL A 232 -64.15 -11.86 -16.77
C VAL A 232 -65.34 -11.15 -17.42
N THR A 233 -65.64 -11.54 -18.65
CA THR A 233 -66.82 -11.15 -19.43
C THR A 233 -68.12 -11.41 -18.65
N PRO A 234 -69.08 -10.46 -18.60
CA PRO A 234 -70.43 -10.79 -18.14
C PRO A 234 -71.16 -11.53 -19.26
N THR A 235 -71.56 -12.76 -18.99
CA THR A 235 -72.51 -13.51 -19.83
C THR A 235 -73.91 -13.02 -19.49
N GLU A 236 -74.62 -12.47 -20.48
CA GLU A 236 -76.05 -12.16 -20.37
C GLU A 236 -76.84 -13.44 -20.09
N GLU A 237 -77.57 -13.48 -18.97
CA GLU A 237 -78.79 -14.27 -18.89
C GLU A 237 -79.99 -13.33 -18.72
N VAL A 238 -80.73 -13.23 -19.82
CA VAL A 238 -82.06 -12.65 -19.92
C VAL A 238 -83.04 -13.60 -19.24
N VAL A 239 -83.73 -13.14 -18.19
CA VAL A 239 -85.02 -13.71 -17.78
C VAL A 239 -85.99 -12.56 -17.46
N THR A 240 -87.11 -12.56 -18.19
CA THR A 240 -88.23 -11.60 -18.12
C THR A 240 -89.29 -12.06 -17.08
N PRO A 241 -90.28 -11.21 -16.72
CA PRO A 241 -90.84 -11.11 -15.37
C PRO A 241 -92.12 -11.92 -15.14
N THR A 242 -92.54 -12.07 -13.89
CA THR A 242 -93.94 -12.38 -13.55
C THR A 242 -94.34 -11.69 -12.25
N GLU A 243 -95.39 -10.86 -12.35
CA GLU A 243 -96.17 -10.27 -11.26
C GLU A 243 -96.89 -11.34 -10.43
N GLU A 244 -96.96 -11.18 -9.11
CA GLU A 244 -98.18 -11.52 -8.34
C GLU A 244 -98.23 -10.78 -6.98
N VAL A 245 -98.93 -9.65 -6.98
CA VAL A 245 -100.08 -9.32 -6.12
C VAL A 245 -100.04 -9.69 -4.61
N ASN A 246 -99.85 -8.62 -3.81
CA ASN A 246 -100.73 -8.18 -2.69
C ASN A 246 -100.79 -8.99 -1.37
N LYS A 247 -100.36 -8.34 -0.27
CA LYS A 247 -101.22 -7.92 0.87
C LYS A 247 -100.37 -7.46 2.06
N GLU A 248 -100.45 -6.17 2.39
CA GLU A 248 -100.51 -5.70 3.78
C GLU A 248 -101.75 -6.31 4.48
N PRO A 249 -101.89 -6.40 5.83
CA PRO A 249 -101.76 -5.20 6.68
C PRO A 249 -101.46 -5.41 8.22
N ILE A 250 -101.48 -4.28 8.95
CA ILE A 250 -101.93 -4.03 10.35
C ILE A 250 -100.89 -4.16 11.51
N THR A 251 -100.55 -2.98 12.06
CA THR A 251 -100.60 -2.47 13.48
C THR A 251 -100.67 -3.48 14.64
N GLU A 252 -100.05 -3.26 15.81
CA GLU A 252 -100.01 -2.09 16.72
C GLU A 252 -98.65 -1.98 17.44
#